data_AF-A0A3A5M1G6-F1
#
_entry.id   AF-A0A3A5M1G6-F1
#
_cell.length_a   1.000
_cell.length_b   1.000
_cell.length_c   1.000
_cell.angle_alpha   90.00
_cell.angle_beta   90.00
_cell.angle_gamma   90.00
#
_symmetry.space_group_name_H-M   'P 1'
#
loop_
_entity.id
_entity.type
_entity.pdbx_description
1 polymer ?
#
loop_
_entity_poly.entity_id
_entity_poly.type
_entity_poly.pdbx_seq_one_letter_code
_entity_poly.pdbx_strand_id
1 'polypeptide(L)'
;MKNAPKNRVQQSVAAGAVLMMLGVSGCSFTAEQFTATPYAPSDGIVKDVGPVLLRNILVVGRDDETAGRLIGTVFNTSDEPVDLSIRAGGASTSVTIEGQGEFRFEDETADDATLEGLQDVPGSLIDVDFEVEGEDATFQVPVLDGTLEEYREFVPGGYTPRPSEPAATEEAAEGE
;
A
#
# COMPACT_ATOMS: atom_id res chain seq x y z
N MET A 1 -6.07 48.93 -58.94
CA MET A 1 -5.12 48.10 -58.18
C MET A 1 -5.88 46.95 -57.55
N LYS A 2 -5.70 45.72 -58.06
CA LYS A 2 -6.35 44.51 -57.57
C LYS A 2 -5.54 43.97 -56.38
N ASN A 3 -5.89 44.36 -55.15
CA ASN A 3 -5.34 43.73 -53.96
C ASN A 3 -6.02 42.36 -53.83
N ALA A 4 -5.27 41.33 -54.20
CA ALA A 4 -5.76 39.98 -54.38
C ALA A 4 -6.34 39.37 -53.08
N PRO A 5 -7.35 38.49 -53.17
CA PRO A 5 -7.88 37.72 -52.03
C PRO A 5 -6.88 36.71 -51.44
N LYS A 6 -5.64 36.67 -51.96
CA LYS A 6 -4.57 35.73 -51.56
C LYS A 6 -4.30 35.73 -50.06
N ASN A 7 -4.30 36.91 -49.41
CA ASN A 7 -4.10 36.99 -47.96
C ASN A 7 -5.26 36.40 -47.16
N ARG A 8 -6.51 36.51 -47.64
CA ARG A 8 -7.69 35.97 -46.92
C ARG A 8 -7.72 34.44 -46.97
N VAL A 9 -7.31 33.86 -48.11
CA VAL A 9 -7.19 32.41 -48.28
C VAL A 9 -6.01 31.86 -47.46
N GLN A 10 -4.89 32.56 -47.41
CA GLN A 10 -3.75 32.15 -46.57
C GLN A 10 -4.09 32.24 -45.07
N GLN A 11 -4.82 33.28 -44.64
CA GLN A 11 -5.28 33.44 -43.27
C GLN A 11 -6.27 32.34 -42.84
N SER A 12 -7.21 31.96 -43.71
CA SER A 12 -8.16 30.88 -43.40
C SER A 12 -7.52 29.49 -43.37
N VAL A 13 -6.54 29.23 -44.24
CA VAL A 13 -5.74 27.99 -44.20
C VAL A 13 -4.92 27.91 -42.92
N ALA A 14 -4.27 29.01 -42.53
CA ALA A 14 -3.49 29.06 -41.28
C ALA A 14 -4.39 28.86 -40.04
N ALA A 15 -5.56 29.51 -39.99
CA ALA A 15 -6.51 29.34 -38.90
C ALA A 15 -7.05 27.89 -38.82
N GLY A 16 -7.35 27.27 -39.97
CA GLY A 16 -7.77 25.88 -40.02
C GLY A 16 -6.71 24.90 -39.52
N ALA A 17 -5.44 25.14 -39.87
CA ALA A 17 -4.32 24.31 -39.40
C ALA A 17 -4.14 24.38 -37.88
N VAL A 18 -4.25 25.58 -37.28
CA VAL A 18 -4.17 25.76 -35.81
C VAL A 18 -5.32 25.04 -35.11
N LEU A 19 -6.55 25.16 -35.63
CA LEU A 19 -7.72 24.46 -35.07
C LEU A 19 -7.58 22.92 -35.13
N MET A 20 -7.01 22.39 -36.22
CA MET A 20 -6.75 20.94 -36.32
C MET A 20 -5.67 20.47 -35.34
N MET A 21 -4.59 21.23 -35.16
CA MET A 21 -3.55 20.91 -34.18
C MET A 21 -4.11 20.90 -32.75
N LEU A 22 -4.92 21.90 -32.40
CA LEU A 22 -5.60 21.97 -31.10
C LEU A 22 -6.61 20.84 -30.90
N GLY A 23 -7.37 20.48 -31.95
CA GLY A 23 -8.33 19.38 -31.91
C GLY A 23 -7.67 18.00 -31.71
N VAL A 24 -6.53 17.74 -32.37
CA VAL A 24 -5.77 16.49 -32.20
C VAL A 24 -5.10 16.43 -30.83
N SER A 25 -4.57 17.54 -30.29
CA SER A 25 -4.04 17.57 -28.92
C SER A 25 -5.12 17.43 -27.84
N GLY A 26 -6.39 17.65 -28.16
CA GLY A 26 -7.52 17.53 -27.24
C GLY A 26 -7.75 16.10 -26.74
N CYS A 27 -7.32 15.06 -27.48
CA CYS A 27 -7.46 13.66 -27.03
C CYS A 27 -6.61 13.34 -25.79
N SER A 28 -5.47 14.00 -25.60
CA SER A 28 -4.67 13.84 -24.38
C SER A 28 -5.24 14.58 -23.17
N PHE A 29 -6.13 15.56 -23.37
CA PHE A 29 -6.75 16.30 -22.28
C PHE A 29 -7.85 15.51 -21.55
N THR A 30 -8.47 14.54 -22.22
CA THR A 30 -9.52 13.68 -21.64
C THR A 30 -9.01 12.29 -21.27
N ALA A 31 -7.75 11.99 -21.56
CA ALA A 31 -7.15 10.70 -21.24
C ALA A 31 -6.86 10.65 -19.74
N GLU A 32 -7.34 9.60 -19.08
CA GLU A 32 -7.01 9.32 -17.67
C GLU A 32 -5.48 9.14 -17.54
N GLN A 33 -4.86 9.85 -16.61
CA GLN A 33 -3.45 9.68 -16.33
C GLN A 33 -3.28 8.55 -15.30
N PHE A 34 -3.10 7.32 -15.78
CA PHE A 34 -2.92 6.14 -14.90
C PHE A 34 -1.79 6.28 -13.88
N THR A 35 -0.76 7.08 -14.16
CA THR A 35 0.33 7.34 -13.18
C THR A 35 -0.09 8.22 -12.00
N ALA A 36 -1.25 8.89 -12.10
CA ALA A 36 -1.82 9.70 -11.03
C ALA A 36 -2.86 8.92 -10.19
N THR A 37 -3.21 7.70 -10.59
CA THR A 37 -4.13 6.85 -9.82
C THR A 37 -3.42 6.34 -8.56
N PRO A 38 -3.89 6.66 -7.35
CA PRO A 38 -3.31 6.16 -6.12
C PRO A 38 -3.48 4.63 -6.04
N TYR A 39 -2.40 3.94 -5.69
CA TYR A 39 -2.38 2.52 -5.38
C TYR A 39 -1.40 2.29 -4.23
N ALA A 40 -1.39 1.10 -3.65
CA ALA A 40 -0.35 0.70 -2.71
C ALA A 40 0.86 0.17 -3.49
N PRO A 41 1.99 0.91 -3.55
CA PRO A 41 3.15 0.51 -4.36
C PRO A 41 4.07 -0.49 -3.66
N SER A 42 3.60 -1.10 -2.57
CA SER A 42 4.34 -1.97 -1.66
C SER A 42 3.45 -3.14 -1.22
N ASP A 43 3.97 -4.02 -0.37
CA ASP A 43 3.27 -5.24 0.05
C ASP A 43 2.12 -4.98 1.03
N GLY A 44 2.16 -3.86 1.76
CA GLY A 44 1.10 -3.45 2.68
C GLY A 44 0.04 -2.54 2.07
N ILE A 45 -1.01 -2.26 2.84
CA ILE A 45 -2.09 -1.36 2.42
C ILE A 45 -1.70 0.11 2.54
N VAL A 46 -2.35 0.94 1.73
CA VAL A 46 -2.34 2.41 1.83
C VAL A 46 -3.78 2.89 2.00
N LYS A 47 -4.09 3.47 3.16
CA LYS A 47 -5.42 3.90 3.58
C LYS A 47 -5.32 5.15 4.46
N ASP A 48 -6.46 5.81 4.69
CA ASP A 48 -6.56 6.97 5.56
C ASP A 48 -7.75 6.75 6.52
N VAL A 49 -7.61 7.13 7.78
CA VAL A 49 -8.64 7.07 8.85
C VAL A 49 -8.58 8.37 9.63
N GLY A 50 -9.62 9.20 9.56
CA GLY A 50 -9.59 10.55 10.10
C GLY A 50 -8.33 11.33 9.65
N PRO A 51 -7.58 11.96 10.58
CA PRO A 51 -6.35 12.68 10.27
C PRO A 51 -5.13 11.76 10.07
N VAL A 52 -5.27 10.44 10.23
CA VAL A 52 -4.16 9.50 10.21
C VAL A 52 -4.05 8.82 8.85
N LEU A 53 -2.86 8.92 8.26
CA LEU A 53 -2.49 8.29 7.00
C LEU A 53 -1.75 6.99 7.27
N LEU A 54 -2.32 5.86 6.85
CA LEU A 54 -1.75 4.52 6.96
C LEU A 54 -0.90 4.22 5.72
N ARG A 55 0.40 4.01 5.86
CA ARG A 55 1.33 3.79 4.73
C ARG A 55 2.10 2.48 4.90
N ASN A 56 1.90 1.58 3.93
CA ASN A 56 2.52 0.25 3.90
C ASN A 56 2.16 -0.60 5.13
N ILE A 57 0.91 -0.56 5.58
CA ILE A 57 0.49 -1.35 6.74
C ILE A 57 0.35 -2.82 6.36
N LEU A 58 1.10 -3.68 7.03
CA LEU A 58 1.05 -5.14 6.90
C LEU A 58 1.39 -5.78 8.24
N VAL A 59 1.13 -7.09 8.36
CA VAL A 59 1.55 -7.90 9.50
C VAL A 59 2.62 -8.89 9.05
N VAL A 60 3.70 -9.00 9.81
CA VAL A 60 4.68 -10.10 9.68
C VAL A 60 4.42 -11.09 10.80
N GLY A 61 3.97 -12.28 10.42
CA GLY A 61 3.64 -13.37 11.33
C GLY A 61 4.55 -14.58 11.18
N ARG A 62 4.14 -15.70 11.76
CA ARG A 62 4.79 -17.01 11.63
C ARG A 62 3.73 -18.10 11.54
N ASP A 63 4.10 -19.24 10.95
CA ASP A 63 3.23 -20.41 10.74
C ASP A 63 2.62 -21.03 12.03
N ASP A 64 2.99 -20.57 13.24
CA ASP A 64 2.48 -21.10 14.50
C ASP A 64 1.36 -20.26 15.15
N GLU A 65 0.91 -19.18 14.49
CA GLU A 65 -0.31 -18.42 14.83
C GLU A 65 -0.31 -17.86 16.27
N THR A 66 0.86 -17.45 16.78
CA THR A 66 1.00 -16.97 18.18
C THR A 66 1.16 -15.46 18.31
N ALA A 67 1.77 -14.80 17.33
CA ALA A 67 2.01 -13.36 17.34
C ALA A 67 2.26 -12.83 15.93
N GLY A 68 1.73 -11.65 15.64
CA GLY A 68 2.02 -10.87 14.44
C GLY A 68 2.67 -9.53 14.79
N ARG A 69 3.62 -9.07 13.99
CA ARG A 69 4.23 -7.74 14.12
C ARG A 69 3.71 -6.81 13.04
N LEU A 70 3.18 -5.65 13.42
CA LEU A 70 2.82 -4.59 12.50
C LEU A 70 4.07 -3.99 11.86
N ILE A 71 3.96 -3.70 10.57
CA ILE A 71 4.97 -3.02 9.76
C ILE A 71 4.28 -1.90 9.00
N GLY A 72 5.01 -0.80 8.79
CA GLY A 72 4.56 0.38 8.07
C GLY A 72 4.66 1.65 8.91
N THR A 73 4.23 2.75 8.30
CA THR A 73 4.31 4.07 8.91
C THR A 73 2.92 4.69 8.97
N VAL A 74 2.63 5.34 10.08
CA VAL A 74 1.42 6.14 10.26
C VAL A 74 1.80 7.61 10.41
N PHE A 75 1.09 8.48 9.70
CA PHE A 75 1.33 9.93 9.76
C PHE A 75 0.09 10.63 10.30
N ASN A 76 0.30 11.60 11.18
CA ASN A 76 -0.77 12.48 11.64
C ASN A 76 -0.73 13.79 10.87
N THR A 77 -1.82 14.11 10.18
CA THR A 77 -1.95 15.36 9.41
C THR A 77 -2.53 16.52 10.21
N SER A 78 -3.00 16.29 11.44
CA SER A 78 -3.50 17.34 12.32
C SER A 78 -2.34 18.05 13.04
N ASP A 79 -2.66 19.18 13.69
CA ASP A 79 -1.70 19.95 14.49
C ASP A 79 -1.56 19.43 15.94
N GLU A 80 -2.45 18.53 16.38
CA GLU A 80 -2.52 18.01 17.75
C GLU A 80 -2.16 16.52 17.78
N PRO A 81 -1.59 15.98 18.89
CA PRO A 81 -1.35 14.54 19.01
C PRO A 81 -2.65 13.73 18.89
N VAL A 82 -2.59 12.59 18.21
CA VAL A 82 -3.73 11.67 18.06
C VAL A 82 -3.35 10.27 18.54
N ASP A 83 -4.29 9.60 19.19
CA ASP A 83 -4.15 8.20 19.57
C ASP A 83 -4.79 7.30 18.51
N LEU A 84 -3.98 6.41 17.95
CA LEU A 84 -4.42 5.37 17.01
C LEU A 84 -4.53 4.04 17.76
N SER A 85 -5.75 3.51 17.85
CA SER A 85 -6.00 2.16 18.34
C SER A 85 -6.14 1.18 17.18
N ILE A 86 -5.45 0.04 17.27
CA ILE A 86 -5.42 -1.00 16.24
C ILE A 86 -5.85 -2.31 16.88
N ARG A 87 -6.85 -2.97 16.30
CA ARG A 87 -7.38 -4.25 16.80
C ARG A 87 -7.51 -5.26 15.69
N ALA A 88 -7.14 -6.50 15.98
CA ALA A 88 -7.24 -7.60 15.03
C ALA A 88 -7.62 -8.87 15.78
N GLY A 89 -8.86 -9.34 15.58
CA GLY A 89 -9.41 -10.45 16.35
C GLY A 89 -9.43 -10.17 17.86
N GLY A 90 -8.66 -10.93 18.63
CA GLY A 90 -8.50 -10.74 20.09
C GLY A 90 -7.31 -9.86 20.49
N ALA A 91 -6.47 -9.49 19.53
CA ALA A 91 -5.26 -8.70 19.76
C ALA A 91 -5.54 -7.20 19.61
N SER A 92 -4.84 -6.37 20.38
CA SER A 92 -4.94 -4.91 20.25
C SER A 92 -3.65 -4.21 20.66
N THR A 93 -3.33 -3.12 19.98
CA THR A 93 -2.26 -2.19 20.36
C THR A 93 -2.73 -0.74 20.16
N SER A 94 -2.02 0.22 20.74
CA SER A 94 -2.29 1.64 20.56
C SER A 94 -1.00 2.44 20.53
N VAL A 95 -0.96 3.46 19.67
CA VAL A 95 0.19 4.36 19.51
C VAL A 95 -0.28 5.80 19.49
N THR A 96 0.49 6.69 20.13
CA THR A 96 0.26 8.13 20.06
C THR A 96 1.16 8.73 18.97
N ILE A 97 0.58 9.51 18.07
CA ILE A 97 1.29 10.14 16.96
C ILE A 97 1.20 11.66 17.14
N GLU A 98 2.35 12.30 17.34
CA GLU A 98 2.43 13.76 17.48
C GLU A 98 1.84 14.50 16.27
N GLY A 99 1.35 15.73 16.48
CA GLY A 99 0.83 16.59 15.42
C GLY A 99 1.87 16.83 14.32
N GLN A 100 1.45 16.73 13.06
CA GLN A 100 2.32 16.78 11.88
C GLN A 100 3.48 15.77 11.91
N GLY A 101 3.36 14.73 12.74
CA GLY A 101 4.38 13.73 13.00
C GLY A 101 4.11 12.40 12.31
N GLU A 102 4.99 11.45 12.60
CA GLU A 102 4.90 10.08 12.11
C GLU A 102 5.31 9.09 13.21
N PHE A 103 4.83 7.86 13.08
CA PHE A 103 5.26 6.72 13.88
C PHE A 103 5.57 5.55 12.94
N ARG A 104 6.75 4.95 13.08
CA ARG A 104 7.24 3.83 12.26
C ARG A 104 7.25 2.56 13.10
N PHE A 105 6.45 1.57 12.73
CA PHE A 105 6.39 0.31 13.49
C PHE A 105 7.70 -0.49 13.38
N GLU A 106 8.48 -0.30 12.31
CA GLU A 106 9.76 -0.97 12.10
C GLU A 106 10.82 -0.55 13.13
N ASP A 107 10.80 0.72 13.57
CA ASP A 107 11.79 1.28 14.49
C ASP A 107 11.56 0.83 15.95
N GLU A 108 10.37 0.29 16.25
CA GLU A 108 9.94 0.01 17.62
C GLU A 108 10.29 -1.40 18.07
N THR A 109 11.15 -1.51 19.08
CA THR A 109 11.48 -2.82 19.69
C THR A 109 10.53 -3.22 20.82
N ALA A 110 9.53 -2.38 21.13
CA ALA A 110 8.57 -2.57 22.21
C ALA A 110 7.28 -3.27 21.75
N ASP A 111 6.40 -3.60 22.70
CA ASP A 111 5.14 -4.33 22.47
C ASP A 111 4.15 -3.56 21.58
N ASP A 112 4.31 -2.24 21.42
CA ASP A 112 3.39 -1.37 20.69
C ASP A 112 3.24 -1.73 19.20
N ALA A 113 4.22 -2.46 18.64
CA ALA A 113 4.17 -3.00 17.27
C ALA A 113 3.69 -4.45 17.20
N THR A 114 3.34 -5.09 18.32
CA THR A 114 3.03 -6.53 18.38
C THR A 114 1.55 -6.77 18.67
N LEU A 115 0.94 -7.63 17.86
CA LEU A 115 -0.42 -8.14 18.04
C LEU A 115 -0.32 -9.57 18.60
N GLU A 116 -0.33 -9.69 19.93
CA GLU A 116 -0.26 -10.99 20.61
C GLU A 116 -1.58 -11.78 20.47
N GLY A 117 -1.49 -13.08 20.19
CA GLY A 117 -2.67 -13.96 20.09
C GLY A 117 -3.48 -13.77 18.80
N LEU A 118 -2.87 -13.16 17.79
CA LEU A 118 -3.40 -13.10 16.44
C LEU A 118 -3.41 -14.50 15.82
N GLN A 119 -4.57 -14.96 15.36
CA GLN A 119 -4.68 -16.19 14.57
C GLN A 119 -4.49 -15.81 13.10
N ASP A 120 -3.25 -15.57 12.72
CA ASP A 120 -2.85 -15.17 11.38
C ASP A 120 -2.14 -16.31 10.62
N VAL A 121 -2.53 -16.49 9.37
CA VAL A 121 -1.85 -17.42 8.45
C VAL A 121 -1.09 -16.58 7.42
N PRO A 122 0.25 -16.67 7.33
CA PRO A 122 0.99 -15.99 6.28
C PRO A 122 0.45 -16.29 4.88
N GLY A 123 0.34 -15.25 4.05
CA GLY A 123 -0.32 -15.28 2.75
C GLY A 123 -1.83 -15.02 2.77
N SER A 124 -2.42 -14.79 3.96
CA SER A 124 -3.82 -14.40 4.10
C SER A 124 -4.01 -12.88 4.17
N LEU A 125 -5.27 -12.45 4.12
CA LEU A 125 -5.72 -11.11 4.49
C LEU A 125 -6.54 -11.22 5.78
N ILE A 126 -6.23 -10.39 6.78
CA ILE A 126 -6.97 -10.33 8.03
C ILE A 126 -7.71 -9.01 8.17
N ASP A 127 -8.89 -9.03 8.80
CA ASP A 127 -9.61 -7.81 9.13
C ASP A 127 -8.94 -7.13 10.34
N VAL A 128 -8.53 -5.89 10.15
CA VAL A 128 -7.92 -5.03 11.18
C VAL A 128 -8.74 -3.76 11.32
N ASP A 129 -9.18 -3.49 12.55
CA ASP A 129 -9.92 -2.31 12.94
C ASP A 129 -8.96 -1.21 13.40
N PHE A 130 -9.11 -0.04 12.80
CA PHE A 130 -8.38 1.17 13.14
C PHE A 130 -9.36 2.20 13.70
N GLU A 131 -9.08 2.73 14.88
CA GLU A 131 -9.88 3.74 15.56
C GLU A 131 -9.01 4.96 15.89
N VAL A 132 -9.45 6.14 15.46
CA VAL A 132 -8.79 7.43 15.74
C VAL A 132 -9.87 8.45 16.10
N GLU A 133 -9.78 9.04 17.29
CA GLU A 133 -10.69 10.12 17.73
C GLU A 133 -12.20 9.82 17.56
N GLY A 134 -12.59 8.55 17.68
CA GLY A 134 -13.98 8.10 17.51
C GLY A 134 -14.42 7.87 16.06
N GLU A 135 -13.48 7.89 15.11
CA GLU A 135 -13.68 7.45 13.74
C GLU A 135 -13.08 6.04 13.57
N ASP A 136 -13.90 5.10 13.12
CA ASP A 136 -13.55 3.68 12.99
C ASP A 136 -13.53 3.23 11.53
N ALA A 137 -12.53 2.44 11.14
CA ALA A 137 -12.46 1.78 9.84
C ALA A 137 -11.84 0.39 9.92
N THR A 138 -12.45 -0.58 9.23
CA THR A 138 -11.93 -1.94 9.09
C THR A 138 -11.31 -2.13 7.70
N PHE A 139 -10.08 -2.65 7.65
CA PHE A 139 -9.41 -2.98 6.39
C PHE A 139 -8.85 -4.40 6.40
N GLN A 140 -8.82 -5.02 5.22
CA GLN A 140 -8.08 -6.26 4.99
C GLN A 140 -6.59 -5.96 4.87
N VAL A 141 -5.82 -6.38 5.87
CA VAL A 141 -4.37 -6.19 5.97
C VAL A 141 -3.66 -7.50 5.62
N PRO A 142 -2.64 -7.47 4.74
CA PRO A 142 -1.90 -8.68 4.37
C PRO A 142 -0.99 -9.17 5.49
N VAL A 143 -0.91 -10.49 5.60
CA VAL A 143 0.01 -11.18 6.51
C VAL A 143 1.14 -11.80 5.68
N LEU A 144 2.38 -11.43 5.98
CA LEU A 144 3.61 -11.96 5.39
C LEU A 144 4.41 -12.79 6.39
N ASP A 145 5.40 -13.51 5.89
CA ASP A 145 6.40 -14.25 6.67
C ASP A 145 7.82 -13.79 6.29
N GLY A 146 8.83 -14.43 6.89
CA GLY A 146 10.24 -14.18 6.58
C GLY A 146 10.77 -14.87 5.32
N THR A 147 9.91 -15.35 4.41
CA THR A 147 10.36 -15.93 3.13
C THR A 147 11.18 -14.89 2.35
N LEU A 148 10.71 -13.65 2.35
CA LEU A 148 11.46 -12.49 1.86
C LEU A 148 12.49 -12.05 2.92
N GLU A 149 13.71 -11.72 2.48
CA GLU A 149 14.83 -11.46 3.38
C GLU A 149 14.63 -10.22 4.24
N GLU A 150 14.04 -9.20 3.64
CA GLU A 150 13.68 -7.92 4.25
C GLU A 150 12.69 -8.04 5.42
N TYR A 151 11.91 -9.12 5.52
CA TYR A 151 10.95 -9.32 6.61
C TYR A 151 11.47 -10.21 7.75
N ARG A 152 12.62 -10.86 7.59
CA ARG A 152 13.11 -11.86 8.55
C ARG A 152 13.39 -11.30 9.94
N GLU A 153 13.86 -10.05 10.02
CA GLU A 153 14.12 -9.39 11.31
C GLU A 153 12.85 -9.04 12.07
N PHE A 154 11.72 -8.95 11.36
CA PHE A 154 10.42 -8.60 11.91
C PHE A 154 9.55 -9.81 12.26
N VAL A 155 10.00 -11.03 11.97
CA VAL A 155 9.29 -12.25 12.35
C VAL A 155 9.34 -12.42 13.87
N PRO A 156 8.18 -12.45 14.56
CA PRO A 156 8.14 -12.68 16.01
C PRO A 156 8.82 -14.00 16.38
N GLY A 157 9.73 -13.96 17.35
CA GLY A 157 10.52 -15.13 17.77
C GLY A 157 11.61 -15.57 16.78
N GLY A 158 11.80 -14.84 15.68
CA GLY A 158 12.84 -15.07 14.68
C GLY A 158 12.41 -15.98 13.52
N TYR A 159 13.03 -15.74 12.36
CA TYR A 159 12.79 -16.54 11.15
C TYR A 159 13.48 -17.90 11.21
N THR A 160 12.72 -18.96 10.94
CA THR A 160 13.26 -20.30 10.64
C THR A 160 12.81 -20.69 9.24
N PRO A 161 13.73 -20.97 8.30
CA PRO A 161 13.34 -21.33 6.95
C PRO A 161 12.57 -22.64 6.94
N ARG A 162 11.46 -22.67 6.17
CA ARG A 162 10.71 -23.91 5.94
C ARG A 162 11.64 -24.92 5.25
N PRO A 163 11.66 -26.19 5.68
CA PRO A 163 12.38 -27.23 4.96
C PRO A 163 11.95 -27.21 3.50
N SER A 164 12.92 -27.14 2.58
CA SER A 164 12.63 -27.25 1.15
C SER A 164 12.02 -28.62 0.91
N GLU A 165 10.79 -28.66 0.41
CA GLU A 165 10.20 -29.90 -0.11
C GLU A 165 11.18 -30.45 -1.16
N PRO A 166 11.63 -31.72 -1.08
CA PRO A 166 12.50 -32.28 -2.10
C PRO A 166 11.82 -32.11 -3.45
N ALA A 167 12.52 -31.49 -4.41
CA ALA A 167 12.06 -31.43 -5.79
C ALA A 167 11.63 -32.85 -6.17
N ALA A 168 10.36 -33.03 -6.53
CA ALA A 168 9.85 -34.29 -7.03
C ALA A 168 10.74 -34.67 -8.22
N THR A 169 11.68 -35.59 -7.97
CA THR A 169 12.51 -36.14 -9.01
C THR A 169 11.55 -36.90 -9.91
N GLU A 170 11.48 -36.52 -11.18
CA GLU A 170 10.89 -37.34 -12.25
C GLU A 170 11.69 -38.66 -12.34
N GLU A 171 11.52 -39.56 -11.37
CA GLU A 171 11.87 -40.97 -11.46
C GLU A 171 10.57 -41.77 -11.44
N ALA A 172 9.80 -41.59 -12.50
CA ALA A 172 8.82 -42.57 -12.97
C ALA A 172 8.93 -42.70 -14.50
N ALA A 173 10.17 -42.77 -14.98
CA ALA A 173 10.49 -43.43 -16.23
C ALA A 173 11.25 -44.72 -15.86
N GLU A 174 10.76 -45.84 -16.40
CA GLU A 174 11.31 -47.20 -16.28
C GLU A 174 10.84 -48.03 -15.07
N GLY A 175 9.87 -48.92 -15.36
CA GLY A 175 9.43 -49.98 -14.45
C GLY A 175 8.29 -50.82 -15.04
N GLU A 176 8.64 -51.63 -16.04
CA GLU A 176 8.00 -52.87 -16.60
C GLU A 176 6.47 -53.01 -16.67
#